data_AF-A0A919HSV1-F1
#
_entry.id   AF-A0A919HSV1-F1
#
_cell.length_a   1.000
_cell.length_b   1.000
_cell.length_c   1.000
_cell.angle_alpha   90.00
_cell.angle_beta   90.00
_cell.angle_gamma   90.00
#
_symmetry.space_group_name_H-M   'P 1'
#
loop_
_entity.id
_entity.type
_entity.pdbx_description
1 polymer ?
#
loop_
_entity_poly.entity_id
_entity_poly.type
_entity_poly.pdbx_seq_one_letter_code
_entity_poly.pdbx_strand_id
1 'polypeptide(L)'
;MQSVLQQWPHTFFYIDIKSPDADPTVMGQRLLEVLKTTDSLDRVRVYSTEDRYIAALPPAIPRFVTRSETRTRLANISLSHQCQPASQRDGEQWYGLELKRKVEVVEKFTLGEGISPATLTWDKEAMDCFRSQDKAHIIFFGINSAEDYRTAIELGADGVMVDSPAQAKSWQ
;
A
#
# COMPACT_ATOMS: atom_id res chain seq x y z
N MET A 1 -18.13 10.89 1.02
CA MET A 1 -17.47 10.00 2.01
C MET A 1 -18.36 9.74 3.21
N GLN A 2 -18.80 10.76 3.96
CA GLN A 2 -19.66 10.57 5.14
C GLN A 2 -20.90 9.69 4.85
N SER A 3 -21.65 9.99 3.79
CA SER A 3 -22.82 9.20 3.39
C SER A 3 -22.49 7.73 3.12
N VAL A 4 -21.35 7.43 2.49
CA VAL A 4 -20.86 6.07 2.24
C VAL A 4 -20.58 5.35 3.56
N LEU A 5 -19.82 5.97 4.46
CA LEU A 5 -19.49 5.36 5.75
C LEU A 5 -20.74 5.05 6.58
N GLN A 6 -21.76 5.90 6.51
CA GLN A 6 -23.04 5.70 7.20
C GLN A 6 -23.91 4.62 6.54
N GLN A 7 -23.91 4.54 5.21
CA GLN A 7 -24.69 3.55 4.47
C GLN A 7 -24.17 2.12 4.70
N TRP A 8 -22.87 1.94 4.95
CA TRP A 8 -22.24 0.64 5.18
C TRP A 8 -21.48 0.62 6.50
N PRO A 9 -22.18 0.51 7.65
CA PRO A 9 -21.56 0.64 8.97
C PRO A 9 -20.67 -0.54 9.37
N HIS A 10 -20.81 -1.70 8.72
CA HIS A 10 -20.05 -2.92 9.02
C HIS A 10 -18.99 -3.27 7.98
N THR A 11 -18.81 -2.42 6.96
CA THR A 11 -17.82 -2.64 5.91
C THR A 11 -16.49 -1.99 6.31
N PHE A 12 -15.40 -2.72 6.14
CA PHE A 12 -14.04 -2.17 6.23
C PHE A 12 -13.70 -1.43 4.93
N PHE A 13 -13.13 -0.22 5.03
CA PHE A 13 -12.78 0.59 3.88
C PHE A 13 -11.28 0.86 3.79
N TYR A 14 -10.72 0.64 2.61
CA TYR A 14 -9.46 1.25 2.21
C TYR A 14 -9.76 2.60 1.54
N ILE A 15 -9.19 3.68 2.06
CA ILE A 15 -9.45 5.05 1.56
C ILE A 15 -8.20 5.59 0.90
N ASP A 16 -8.25 5.81 -0.42
CA ASP A 16 -7.15 6.38 -1.21
C ASP A 16 -7.32 7.90 -1.36
N ILE A 17 -6.39 8.68 -0.85
CA ILE A 17 -6.39 10.14 -1.00
C ILE A 17 -5.89 10.51 -2.40
N LYS A 18 -6.79 11.09 -3.20
CA LYS A 18 -6.54 11.61 -4.56
C LYS A 18 -6.89 13.10 -4.63
N SER A 19 -6.02 13.97 -4.12
CA SER A 19 -6.34 15.40 -4.04
C SER A 19 -5.10 16.30 -4.18
N PRO A 20 -4.43 16.34 -5.34
CA PRO A 20 -3.10 16.94 -5.49
C PRO A 20 -3.03 18.41 -4.98
N ASP A 21 -4.10 19.19 -5.12
CA ASP A 21 -4.10 20.61 -4.77
C ASP A 21 -4.50 20.89 -3.32
N ALA A 22 -4.97 19.89 -2.57
CA ALA A 22 -5.40 20.08 -1.20
C ALA A 22 -4.20 20.14 -0.24
N ASP A 23 -4.23 21.07 0.72
CA ASP A 23 -3.28 21.09 1.83
C ASP A 23 -3.37 19.76 2.61
N PRO A 24 -2.27 18.98 2.76
CA PRO A 24 -2.30 17.68 3.42
C PRO A 24 -2.78 17.72 4.87
N THR A 25 -2.43 18.76 5.61
CA THR A 25 -2.80 18.89 7.04
C THR A 25 -4.29 19.17 7.17
N VAL A 26 -4.81 20.11 6.38
CA VAL A 26 -6.25 20.42 6.35
C VAL A 26 -7.06 19.20 5.91
N MET A 27 -6.62 18.50 4.85
CA MET A 27 -7.27 17.27 4.39
C MET A 27 -7.31 16.19 5.49
N GLY A 28 -6.18 15.95 6.16
CA GLY A 28 -6.07 14.97 7.25
C GLY A 28 -7.00 15.30 8.43
N GLN A 29 -7.12 16.57 8.81
CA GLN A 29 -8.03 17.01 9.87
C GLN A 29 -9.50 16.84 9.49
N ARG A 30 -9.87 17.19 8.25
CA ARG A 30 -11.24 17.01 7.75
C ARG A 30 -11.62 15.53 7.64
N LEU A 31 -10.68 14.69 7.22
CA LEU A 31 -10.87 13.24 7.22
C LEU A 31 -11.09 12.73 8.64
N LEU A 32 -10.28 13.15 9.62
CA LEU A 32 -10.45 12.77 11.03
C LEU A 32 -11.83 13.17 11.57
N GLU A 33 -12.29 14.39 11.27
CA GLU A 33 -13.59 14.91 11.67
C GLU A 33 -14.74 14.03 11.15
N VAL A 34 -14.70 13.64 9.88
CA VAL A 34 -15.70 12.74 9.29
C VAL A 34 -15.62 11.35 9.92
N LEU A 35 -14.43 10.78 10.08
CA LEU A 35 -14.25 9.44 10.66
C LEU A 35 -14.73 9.35 12.11
N LYS A 36 -14.53 10.40 12.91
CA LYS A 36 -15.07 10.50 14.27
C LYS A 36 -16.59 10.66 14.27
N THR A 37 -17.12 11.54 13.42
CA THR A 37 -18.57 11.80 13.32
C THR A 37 -19.36 10.55 12.89
N THR A 38 -18.71 9.67 12.13
CA THR A 38 -19.32 8.43 11.60
C THR A 38 -18.89 7.18 12.35
N ASP A 39 -18.19 7.33 13.48
CA ASP A 39 -17.64 6.24 14.29
C ASP A 39 -17.00 5.12 13.44
N SER A 40 -16.03 5.53 12.60
CA SER A 40 -15.47 4.67 11.54
C SER A 40 -13.96 4.43 11.69
N LEU A 41 -13.32 4.94 12.73
CA LEU A 41 -11.85 4.89 12.86
C LEU A 41 -11.30 3.46 12.90
N ASP A 42 -12.04 2.51 13.45
CA ASP A 42 -11.66 1.10 13.59
C ASP A 42 -11.82 0.26 12.31
N ARG A 43 -12.59 0.76 11.34
CA ARG A 43 -12.95 0.07 10.10
C ARG A 43 -12.47 0.77 8.84
N VAL A 44 -11.44 1.60 8.96
CA VAL A 44 -10.78 2.23 7.82
C VAL A 44 -9.27 2.02 7.85
N ARG A 45 -8.66 2.08 6.68
CA ARG A 45 -7.22 2.28 6.55
C ARG A 45 -6.91 3.17 5.37
N VAL A 46 -6.13 4.22 5.61
CA VAL A 46 -5.87 5.27 4.62
C VAL A 46 -4.58 5.01 3.87
N TYR A 47 -4.66 5.18 2.55
CA TYR A 47 -3.56 5.06 1.61
C TYR A 47 -3.43 6.34 0.78
N SER A 48 -2.23 6.59 0.24
CA SER A 48 -2.01 7.60 -0.78
C SER A 48 -0.75 7.25 -1.57
N THR A 49 -0.73 7.64 -2.85
CA THR A 49 0.46 7.56 -3.69
C THR A 49 1.51 8.60 -3.33
N GLU A 50 1.14 9.71 -2.69
CA GLU A 50 2.03 10.78 -2.27
C GLU A 50 2.28 10.74 -0.77
N ASP A 51 3.56 10.60 -0.38
CA ASP A 51 3.99 10.47 1.01
C ASP A 51 3.50 11.61 1.92
N ARG A 52 3.40 12.84 1.38
CA ARG A 52 2.97 14.02 2.16
C ARG A 52 1.57 13.88 2.77
N TYR A 53 0.66 13.16 2.12
CA TYR A 53 -0.68 12.93 2.69
C TYR A 53 -0.62 11.98 3.86
N ILE A 54 0.15 10.90 3.75
CA ILE A 54 0.31 9.92 4.83
C ILE A 54 1.05 10.52 6.02
N ALA A 55 2.09 11.31 5.76
CA ALA A 55 2.86 12.01 6.79
C ALA A 55 2.02 13.05 7.56
N ALA A 56 1.07 13.72 6.89
CA ALA A 56 0.22 14.72 7.51
C ALA A 56 -1.02 14.16 8.24
N LEU A 57 -1.29 12.84 8.16
CA LEU A 57 -2.45 12.24 8.82
C LEU A 57 -2.31 12.33 10.35
N PRO A 58 -3.34 12.85 11.06
CA PRO A 58 -3.40 12.79 12.52
C PRO A 58 -3.15 11.36 13.03
N PRO A 59 -2.38 11.15 14.12
CA PRO A 59 -1.97 9.82 14.60
C PRO A 59 -3.10 8.80 14.79
N ALA A 60 -4.31 9.26 15.13
CA ALA A 60 -5.48 8.41 15.34
C ALA A 60 -5.99 7.70 14.07
N ILE A 61 -5.64 8.17 12.86
CA ILE A 61 -6.09 7.55 11.61
C ILE A 61 -5.21 6.34 11.26
N PRO A 62 -5.75 5.11 11.17
CA PRO A 62 -5.00 3.96 10.69
C PRO A 62 -4.61 4.16 9.22
N ARG A 63 -3.36 3.83 8.89
CA ARG A 63 -2.80 4.08 7.57
C ARG A 63 -1.94 2.93 7.08
N PHE A 64 -1.65 2.93 5.79
CA PHE A 64 -0.55 2.16 5.22
C PHE A 64 0.77 2.90 5.46
N VAL A 65 1.87 2.13 5.46
CA VAL A 65 3.21 2.66 5.23
C VAL A 65 3.22 3.40 3.89
N THR A 66 4.04 4.45 3.76
CA THR A 66 4.05 5.23 2.53
C THR A 66 4.39 4.36 1.32
N ARG A 67 3.83 4.70 0.16
CA ARG A 67 4.13 3.99 -1.09
C ARG A 67 5.63 4.03 -1.39
N SER A 68 6.30 5.15 -1.09
CA SER A 68 7.73 5.29 -1.37
C SER A 68 8.60 4.45 -0.47
N GLU A 69 8.30 4.35 0.83
CA GLU A 69 9.01 3.43 1.73
C GLU A 69 8.79 1.97 1.30
N THR A 70 7.54 1.57 1.03
CA THR A 70 7.21 0.21 0.55
C THR A 70 8.00 -0.13 -0.71
N ARG A 71 7.98 0.75 -1.72
CA ARG A 71 8.71 0.58 -2.98
C ARG A 71 10.23 0.52 -2.78
N THR A 72 10.77 1.37 -1.91
CA THR A 72 12.22 1.43 -1.64
C THR A 72 12.70 0.13 -0.99
N ARG A 73 11.96 -0.37 0.02
CA ARG A 73 12.27 -1.65 0.65
C ARG A 73 12.22 -2.79 -0.35
N LEU A 74 11.15 -2.88 -1.16
CA LEU A 74 11.04 -3.91 -2.19
C LEU A 74 12.19 -3.83 -3.19
N ALA A 75 12.52 -2.64 -3.69
CA ALA A 75 13.63 -2.46 -4.63
C ALA A 75 14.99 -2.86 -4.02
N ASN A 76 15.24 -2.53 -2.74
CA ASN A 76 16.49 -2.90 -2.07
C ASN A 76 16.61 -4.41 -1.88
N ILE A 77 15.50 -5.10 -1.58
CA ILE A 77 15.49 -6.57 -1.52
C ILE A 77 15.78 -7.13 -2.91
N SER A 78 15.03 -6.71 -3.94
CA SER A 78 15.17 -7.24 -5.29
C SER A 78 16.54 -6.99 -5.93
N LEU A 79 17.21 -5.87 -5.61
CA LEU A 79 18.48 -5.48 -6.23
C LEU A 79 19.71 -5.84 -5.41
N SER A 80 19.58 -5.94 -4.09
CA SER A 80 20.74 -6.11 -3.20
C SER A 80 20.58 -7.20 -2.15
N HIS A 81 19.44 -7.90 -2.11
CA HIS A 81 19.11 -8.92 -1.10
C HIS A 81 19.22 -8.39 0.34
N GLN A 82 19.04 -7.07 0.50
CA GLN A 82 19.15 -6.40 1.80
C GLN A 82 17.77 -6.24 2.42
N CYS A 83 17.55 -6.96 3.51
CA CYS A 83 16.36 -6.79 4.33
C CYS A 83 16.53 -5.63 5.31
N GLN A 84 16.12 -4.44 4.90
CA GLN A 84 16.18 -3.25 5.73
C GLN A 84 15.01 -3.22 6.74
N PRO A 85 15.27 -2.82 8.00
CA PRO A 85 14.22 -2.62 9.00
C PRO A 85 13.22 -1.56 8.53
N ALA A 86 11.96 -1.68 8.93
CA ALA A 86 10.97 -0.64 8.70
C ALA A 86 11.35 0.65 9.45
N SER A 87 10.99 1.81 8.90
CA SER A 87 11.30 3.10 9.51
C SER A 87 10.46 3.35 10.77
N GLN A 88 9.22 2.83 10.79
CA GLN A 88 8.30 2.85 11.92
C GLN A 88 8.24 1.44 12.54
N ARG A 89 8.55 1.33 13.84
CA ARG A 89 8.65 0.04 14.56
C ARG A 89 7.50 -0.26 15.51
N ASP A 90 6.60 0.69 15.76
CA ASP A 90 5.53 0.51 16.72
C ASP A 90 4.23 0.11 16.03
N GLY A 91 3.71 -1.06 16.39
CA GLY A 91 2.41 -1.57 15.93
C GLY A 91 2.45 -2.33 14.61
N GLU A 92 1.26 -2.73 14.15
CA GLU A 92 1.08 -3.47 12.89
C GLU A 92 1.36 -2.57 11.69
N GLN A 93 2.21 -3.05 10.78
CA GLN A 93 2.60 -2.33 9.57
C GLN A 93 1.81 -2.87 8.39
N TRP A 94 1.21 -1.97 7.59
CA TRP A 94 0.39 -2.33 6.44
C TRP A 94 1.01 -1.78 5.18
N TYR A 95 1.32 -2.66 4.23
CA TYR A 95 1.99 -2.34 2.98
C TYR A 95 1.04 -2.58 1.80
N GLY A 96 1.08 -1.66 0.84
CA GLY A 96 0.21 -1.68 -0.33
C GLY A 96 1.00 -1.35 -1.60
N LEU A 97 1.09 -2.31 -2.51
CA LEU A 97 1.73 -2.14 -3.82
C LEU A 97 1.21 -3.20 -4.79
N GLU A 98 1.32 -2.95 -6.08
CA GLU A 98 0.99 -3.94 -7.11
C GLU A 98 1.92 -5.16 -6.99
N LEU A 99 1.40 -6.37 -7.28
CA LEU A 99 2.19 -7.61 -7.28
C LEU A 99 3.39 -7.52 -8.24
N LYS A 100 3.15 -6.93 -9.42
CA LYS A 100 4.14 -6.66 -10.46
C LYS A 100 3.93 -5.24 -11.01
N ARG A 101 4.99 -4.46 -11.12
CA ARG A 101 4.94 -3.08 -11.61
C ARG A 101 6.09 -2.78 -12.56
N LYS A 102 5.76 -2.23 -13.73
CA LYS A 102 6.77 -1.67 -14.65
C LYS A 102 7.42 -0.46 -14.00
N VAL A 103 8.75 -0.44 -14.01
CA VAL A 103 9.59 0.64 -13.47
C VAL A 103 10.77 0.89 -14.42
N GLU A 104 11.47 1.99 -14.19
CA GLU A 104 12.74 2.28 -14.85
C GLU A 104 13.87 2.23 -13.82
N VAL A 105 14.95 1.56 -14.18
CA VAL A 105 16.22 1.63 -13.45
C VAL A 105 17.05 2.72 -14.11
N VAL A 106 17.41 3.74 -13.32
CA VAL A 106 18.19 4.89 -13.78
C VAL A 106 19.58 4.82 -13.19
N GLU A 107 20.58 4.61 -14.04
CA GLU A 107 22.00 4.73 -13.71
C GLU A 107 22.48 6.14 -14.04
N LYS A 108 23.17 6.80 -13.10
CA LYS A 108 23.71 8.16 -13.30
C LYS A 108 25.21 8.11 -13.58
N PHE A 109 25.63 8.66 -14.72
CA PHE A 109 27.04 8.81 -15.11
C PHE A 109 27.55 10.22 -14.79
N THR A 110 28.85 10.47 -15.03
CA THR A 110 29.40 11.84 -14.96
C THR A 110 28.70 12.79 -15.93
N LEU A 111 28.28 12.28 -17.09
CA LEU A 111 27.56 13.03 -18.13
C LEU A 111 26.36 12.21 -18.61
N GLY A 112 25.19 12.50 -18.06
CA GLY A 112 23.91 11.89 -18.47
C GLY A 112 23.49 10.68 -17.63
N GLU A 113 22.57 9.91 -18.18
CA GLU A 113 21.93 8.78 -17.51
C GLU A 113 21.63 7.64 -18.47
N GLY A 114 21.70 6.41 -17.96
CA GLY A 114 21.25 5.19 -18.62
C GLY A 114 19.90 4.78 -18.03
N ILE A 115 18.90 4.56 -18.87
CA ILE A 115 17.54 4.19 -18.44
C ILE A 115 17.22 2.81 -19.01
N SER A 116 16.94 1.85 -18.12
CA SER A 116 16.54 0.49 -18.50
C SER A 116 15.14 0.15 -17.97
N PRO A 117 14.23 -0.36 -18.81
CA PRO A 117 12.93 -0.84 -18.34
C PRO A 117 13.11 -2.11 -17.50
N ALA A 118 12.40 -2.20 -16.39
CA ALA A 118 12.39 -3.37 -15.52
C ALA A 118 10.98 -3.63 -14.97
N THR A 119 10.80 -4.79 -14.33
CA THR A 119 9.58 -5.11 -13.57
C THR A 119 9.97 -5.35 -12.13
N LEU A 120 9.44 -4.53 -11.23
CA LEU A 120 9.53 -4.73 -9.80
C LEU A 120 8.40 -5.69 -9.38
N THR A 121 8.76 -6.83 -8.80
CA THR A 121 7.83 -7.92 -8.48
C THR A 121 8.04 -8.37 -7.04
N TRP A 122 6.94 -8.66 -6.34
CA TRP A 122 7.02 -9.35 -5.05
C TRP A 122 7.32 -10.82 -5.24
N ASP A 123 8.23 -11.34 -4.45
CA ASP A 123 8.58 -12.76 -4.40
C ASP A 123 8.68 -13.23 -2.94
N LYS A 124 9.06 -14.50 -2.77
CA LYS A 124 9.17 -15.09 -1.44
C LYS A 124 10.20 -14.39 -0.57
N GLU A 125 11.34 -13.96 -1.13
CA GLU A 125 12.38 -13.25 -0.38
C GLU A 125 11.83 -11.92 0.16
N ALA A 126 11.12 -11.16 -0.67
CA ALA A 126 10.47 -9.93 -0.26
C ALA A 126 9.43 -10.16 0.83
N MET A 127 8.55 -11.15 0.66
CA MET A 127 7.52 -11.47 1.67
C MET A 127 8.14 -11.85 3.02
N ASP A 128 9.15 -12.73 3.00
CA ASP A 128 9.86 -13.18 4.20
C ASP A 128 10.58 -12.00 4.88
N CYS A 129 11.24 -11.13 4.10
CA CYS A 129 11.90 -9.95 4.63
C CYS A 129 10.92 -9.00 5.32
N PHE A 130 9.81 -8.63 4.66
CA PHE A 130 8.83 -7.72 5.24
C PHE A 130 8.24 -8.26 6.55
N ARG A 131 8.07 -9.59 6.65
CA ARG A 131 7.53 -10.27 7.84
C ARG A 131 8.56 -10.63 8.89
N SER A 132 9.86 -10.49 8.61
CA SER A 132 10.92 -10.89 9.53
C SER A 132 11.04 -9.99 10.77
N GLN A 133 10.58 -8.75 10.70
CA GLN A 133 10.85 -7.74 11.73
C GLN A 133 9.60 -7.19 12.45
N ASP A 134 8.41 -7.37 11.87
CA ASP A 134 7.17 -6.77 12.39
C ASP A 134 5.95 -7.65 12.02
N LYS A 135 4.80 -7.36 12.64
CA LYS A 135 3.49 -7.81 12.11
C LYS A 135 3.17 -7.03 10.84
N ALA A 136 3.75 -7.48 9.73
CA ALA A 136 3.56 -6.90 8.41
C ALA A 136 2.38 -7.55 7.69
N HIS A 137 1.41 -6.72 7.31
CA HIS A 137 0.30 -7.08 6.44
C HIS A 137 0.53 -6.52 5.04
N ILE A 138 0.37 -7.35 4.01
CA ILE A 138 0.70 -7.01 2.64
C ILE A 138 -0.55 -7.18 1.77
N ILE A 139 -0.99 -6.07 1.15
CA ILE A 139 -2.14 -6.03 0.25
C ILE A 139 -1.63 -5.79 -1.18
N PHE A 140 -1.94 -6.71 -2.10
CA PHE A 140 -1.60 -6.51 -3.50
C PHE A 140 -2.67 -5.74 -4.26
N PHE A 141 -2.23 -4.75 -5.04
CA PHE A 141 -3.12 -3.91 -5.84
C PHE A 141 -3.25 -4.42 -7.28
N GLY A 142 -4.47 -4.30 -7.85
CA GLY A 142 -4.73 -4.52 -9.28
C GLY A 142 -4.64 -5.98 -9.70
N ILE A 143 -5.10 -6.91 -8.86
CA ILE A 143 -5.11 -8.35 -9.16
C ILE A 143 -6.34 -8.67 -10.00
N ASN A 144 -6.13 -8.80 -11.30
CA ASN A 144 -7.21 -8.95 -12.29
C ASN A 144 -7.07 -10.20 -13.17
N SER A 145 -6.27 -11.19 -12.73
CA SER A 145 -6.12 -12.47 -13.40
C SER A 145 -6.09 -13.62 -12.40
N ALA A 146 -6.55 -14.81 -12.82
CA ALA A 146 -6.48 -16.02 -12.00
C ALA A 146 -5.04 -16.43 -11.68
N GLU A 147 -4.10 -16.12 -12.57
CA GLU A 147 -2.67 -16.34 -12.35
C GLU A 147 -2.15 -15.46 -11.21
N ASP A 148 -2.35 -14.15 -11.30
CA ASP A 148 -1.89 -13.22 -10.26
C ASP A 148 -2.59 -13.46 -8.92
N TYR A 149 -3.85 -13.90 -8.95
CA TYR A 149 -4.59 -14.28 -7.74
C TYR A 149 -3.97 -15.50 -7.05
N ARG A 150 -3.61 -16.55 -7.81
CA ARG A 150 -2.91 -17.73 -7.26
C ARG A 150 -1.53 -17.36 -6.73
N THR A 151 -0.76 -16.56 -7.47
CA THR A 151 0.54 -16.05 -7.00
C THR A 151 0.39 -15.28 -5.69
N ALA A 152 -0.65 -14.45 -5.55
CA ALA A 152 -0.93 -13.74 -4.31
C ALA A 152 -1.20 -14.69 -3.13
N ILE A 153 -1.93 -15.79 -3.36
CA ILE A 153 -2.16 -16.83 -2.35
C ILE A 153 -0.86 -17.56 -2.00
N GLU A 154 -0.06 -17.95 -3.00
CA GLU A 154 1.21 -18.67 -2.80
C GLU A 154 2.23 -17.85 -2.01
N LEU A 155 2.28 -16.54 -2.26
CA LEU A 155 3.07 -15.58 -1.49
C LEU A 155 2.47 -15.30 -0.10
N GLY A 156 1.22 -15.72 0.13
CA GLY A 156 0.50 -15.54 1.38
C GLY A 156 0.11 -14.10 1.65
N ALA A 157 -0.32 -13.34 0.64
CA ALA A 157 -0.81 -11.98 0.81
C ALA A 157 -1.99 -11.90 1.79
N ASP A 158 -2.07 -10.82 2.57
CA ASP A 158 -3.16 -10.58 3.54
C ASP A 158 -4.46 -10.16 2.85
N GLY A 159 -4.36 -9.72 1.60
CA GLY A 159 -5.51 -9.37 0.78
C GLY A 159 -5.11 -8.93 -0.62
N VAL A 160 -6.09 -8.86 -1.50
CA VAL A 160 -5.92 -8.40 -2.88
C VAL A 160 -7.01 -7.40 -3.25
N MET A 161 -6.65 -6.37 -4.00
CA MET A 161 -7.59 -5.44 -4.61
C MET A 161 -7.84 -5.87 -6.04
N VAL A 162 -9.10 -6.16 -6.34
CA VAL A 162 -9.59 -6.67 -7.63
C VAL A 162 -10.63 -5.71 -8.19
N ASP A 163 -10.71 -5.60 -9.52
CA ASP A 163 -11.72 -4.73 -10.16
C ASP A 163 -13.13 -5.34 -10.09
N SER A 164 -13.22 -6.67 -10.09
CA SER A 164 -14.49 -7.41 -10.01
C SER A 164 -14.46 -8.48 -8.92
N PRO A 165 -15.03 -8.20 -7.74
CA PRO A 165 -15.18 -9.20 -6.68
C PRO A 165 -16.01 -10.41 -7.12
N ALA A 166 -16.97 -10.22 -8.03
CA ALA A 166 -17.75 -11.32 -8.59
C ALA A 166 -16.90 -12.27 -9.44
N GLN A 167 -15.96 -11.72 -10.22
CA GLN A 167 -15.03 -12.53 -11.01
C GLN A 167 -13.97 -13.18 -10.13
N ALA A 168 -13.42 -12.46 -9.15
CA ALA A 168 -12.37 -12.99 -8.28
C ALA A 168 -12.82 -14.24 -7.49
N LYS A 169 -14.12 -14.37 -7.20
CA LYS A 169 -14.69 -15.58 -6.59
C LYS A 169 -14.48 -16.85 -7.43
N SER A 170 -14.31 -16.76 -8.75
CA SER A 170 -14.04 -17.93 -9.59
C SER A 170 -12.56 -18.28 -9.73
N TRP A 171 -11.66 -17.51 -9.11
CA TRP A 171 -10.22 -17.78 -9.09
C TRP A 171 -9.74 -18.47 -7.81
N GLN A 172 -10.64 -18.60 -6.83
CA GLN A 172 -10.47 -19.37 -5.59
C GLN A 172 -10.55 -20.87 -5.89
#